data_AF-A0A972DW79-F1
#
_entry.id   AF-A0A972DW79-F1
#
_cell.length_a   1.000
_cell.length_b   1.000
_cell.length_c   1.000
_cell.angle_alpha   90.00
_cell.angle_beta   90.00
_cell.angle_gamma   90.00
#
_symmetry.space_group_name_H-M   'P 1'
#
loop_
_entity.id
_entity.type
_entity.pdbx_description
1 polymer ?
#
loop_
_entity_poly.entity_id
_entity_poly.type
_entity_poly.pdbx_seq_one_letter_code
_entity_poly.pdbx_strand_id
1 'polypeptide(L)'
;MAKWKIELKDVGPGRACETVVVEAENLVKAKVHAMRACRRHLPGGDIYLEAEGHYRYLVIYNLDEVGEVQLTCLDARSRGAAQPRQVQESESLT
;
A
#
# COMPACT_ATOMS: atom_id res chain seq x y z
N MET A 1 15.48 -8.98 -6.66
CA MET A 1 14.62 -8.25 -5.70
C MET A 1 13.77 -7.27 -6.47
N ALA A 2 12.55 -6.98 -6.02
CA ALA A 2 11.68 -6.00 -6.65
C ALA A 2 11.61 -4.72 -5.79
N LYS A 3 11.40 -3.58 -6.43
CA LYS A 3 11.13 -2.30 -5.77
C LYS A 3 9.67 -2.24 -5.37
N TRP A 4 9.44 -1.89 -4.11
CA TRP A 4 8.12 -1.73 -3.52
C TRP A 4 7.99 -0.30 -3.01
N LYS A 5 6.93 0.38 -3.44
CA LYS A 5 6.47 1.62 -2.82
C LYS A 5 5.54 1.25 -1.65
N ILE A 6 5.80 1.85 -0.50
CA ILE A 6 5.02 1.73 0.72
C ILE A 6 4.48 3.12 1.04
N GLU A 7 3.16 3.23 1.16
CA GLU A 7 2.48 4.48 1.47
C GLU A 7 1.72 4.30 2.78
N LEU A 8 2.09 5.07 3.80
CA LEU A 8 1.37 5.18 5.06
C LEU A 8 0.40 6.37 4.97
N LYS A 9 -0.85 6.17 5.39
CA LYS A 9 -1.87 7.23 5.45
C LYS A 9 -2.47 7.28 6.85
N ASP A 10 -2.53 8.48 7.41
CA ASP A 10 -3.16 8.77 8.69
C ASP A 10 -2.67 7.89 9.85
N VAL A 11 -1.39 7.48 9.85
CA VAL A 11 -0.87 6.51 10.83
C VAL A 11 -0.57 7.15 12.18
N GLY A 12 -1.23 6.64 13.22
CA GLY A 12 -1.00 7.02 14.62
C GLY A 12 -1.58 8.38 15.03
N PRO A 13 -1.30 8.86 16.27
CA PRO A 13 -1.96 10.02 16.85
C PRO A 13 -1.66 11.33 16.09
N GLY A 14 -0.49 11.42 15.45
CA GLY A 14 -0.12 12.54 14.59
C GLY A 14 -0.66 12.45 13.16
N ARG A 15 -1.43 11.39 12.82
CA ARG A 15 -1.92 11.09 11.47
C ARG A 15 -0.81 11.20 10.42
N ALA A 16 0.29 10.50 10.67
CA ALA A 16 1.46 10.58 9.82
C ALA A 16 1.16 10.03 8.43
N CYS A 17 1.58 10.78 7.41
CA CYS A 17 1.60 10.34 6.02
C CYS A 17 3.06 10.24 5.58
N GLU A 18 3.45 9.08 5.07
CA GLU A 18 4.82 8.81 4.65
C GLU A 18 4.84 7.93 3.41
N THR A 19 5.77 8.18 2.49
CA THR A 19 6.06 7.29 1.37
C THR A 19 7.51 6.86 1.42
N VAL A 20 7.76 5.55 1.37
CA VAL A 20 9.10 4.99 1.29
C VAL A 20 9.17 3.97 0.16
N VAL A 21 10.31 3.93 -0.53
CA VAL A 21 10.60 2.90 -1.55
C VAL A 21 11.68 1.98 -0.99
N VAL A 22 11.43 0.67 -1.04
CA VAL A 22 12.35 -0.36 -0.55
C VAL A 22 12.56 -1.45 -1.59
N GLU A 23 13.70 -2.11 -1.53
CA GLU A 23 13.92 -3.37 -2.25
C GLU A 23 13.49 -4.53 -1.36
N ALA A 24 12.65 -5.42 -1.89
CA ALA A 24 12.19 -6.61 -1.19
C ALA A 24 12.03 -7.79 -2.15
N GLU A 25 12.29 -9.00 -1.66
CA GLU A 25 12.20 -10.23 -2.45
C GLU A 25 10.76 -10.56 -2.85
N ASN A 26 9.80 -10.25 -1.98
CA ASN A 26 8.39 -10.59 -2.16
C ASN A 26 7.50 -9.71 -1.26
N LEU A 27 6.18 -9.88 -1.38
CA LEU A 27 5.18 -9.14 -0.60
C LEU A 27 5.37 -9.31 0.91
N VAL A 28 5.75 -10.51 1.39
CA VAL A 28 5.94 -10.77 2.81
C VAL A 28 7.06 -9.88 3.37
N LYS A 29 8.19 -9.79 2.66
CA LYS A 29 9.28 -8.89 3.04
C LYS A 29 8.89 -7.42 2.92
N ALA A 30 8.12 -7.04 1.89
CA ALA A 30 7.58 -5.68 1.78
C ALA A 30 6.67 -5.31 2.97
N LYS A 31 5.80 -6.22 3.43
CA LYS A 31 4.99 -6.03 4.65
C LYS A 31 5.84 -5.83 5.90
N VAL A 32 6.97 -6.53 6.02
CA VAL A 32 7.91 -6.31 7.14
C VAL A 32 8.50 -4.90 7.12
N HIS A 33 8.88 -4.39 5.94
CA HIS A 33 9.32 -3.00 5.81
C HIS A 33 8.20 -2.01 6.16
N ALA A 34 6.96 -2.30 5.79
CA ALA A 34 5.82 -1.45 6.15
C ALA A 34 5.57 -1.43 7.66
N MET A 35 5.59 -2.59 8.34
CA MET A 35 5.47 -2.64 9.80
C MET A 35 6.58 -1.85 10.50
N ARG A 36 7.81 -1.89 9.98
CA ARG A 36 8.91 -1.06 10.50
C ARG A 36 8.66 0.43 10.30
N ALA A 37 8.06 0.83 9.19
CA ALA A 37 7.68 2.22 8.96
C ALA A 37 6.58 2.65 9.95
N CYS A 38 5.55 1.83 10.18
CA CYS A 38 4.51 2.11 11.17
C CYS A 38 5.09 2.30 12.58
N ARG A 39 6.06 1.45 12.98
CA ARG A 39 6.71 1.53 14.31
C ARG A 39 7.42 2.85 14.60
N ARG A 40 7.77 3.64 13.58
CA ARG A 40 8.35 4.98 13.80
C ARG A 40 7.33 5.98 14.34
N HIS A 41 6.05 5.77 14.01
CA HIS A 41 4.93 6.65 14.39
C HIS A 41 4.09 6.05 15.53
N LEU A 42 4.24 4.76 15.78
CA LEU A 42 3.55 3.99 16.83
C LEU A 42 4.60 3.32 17.74
N PRO A 43 5.24 4.07 18.65
CA PRO A 43 6.24 3.50 19.55
C PRO A 43 5.59 2.70 20.69
N GLY A 44 6.05 1.46 20.86
CA GLY A 44 5.46 0.51 21.82
C GLY A 44 4.25 -0.23 21.22
N GLY A 45 3.70 -1.20 21.96
CA GLY A 45 2.46 -1.91 21.62
C GLY A 45 2.53 -2.92 20.45
N ASP A 46 1.41 -3.60 20.25
CA ASP A 46 1.24 -4.61 19.20
C ASP A 46 0.68 -3.97 17.93
N ILE A 47 1.36 -4.21 16.80
CA ILE A 47 0.96 -3.73 15.47
C ILE A 47 0.75 -4.92 14.56
N TYR A 48 -0.37 -4.96 13.86
CA TYR A 48 -0.59 -5.88 12.75
C TYR A 48 -1.27 -5.19 11.56
N LEU A 49 -1.12 -5.80 10.40
CA LEU A 49 -1.68 -5.32 9.13
C LEU A 49 -2.82 -6.23 8.71
N GLU A 50 -4.05 -5.75 8.84
CA GLU A 50 -5.26 -6.43 8.39
C GLU A 50 -5.50 -6.13 6.91
N ALA A 51 -5.83 -7.15 6.11
CA ALA A 51 -6.02 -6.96 4.67
C ALA A 51 -7.42 -6.40 4.37
N GLU A 52 -7.47 -5.26 3.69
CA GLU A 52 -8.72 -4.62 3.25
C GLU A 52 -8.96 -4.80 1.75
N GLY A 53 -7.88 -4.92 0.97
CA GLY A 53 -7.98 -5.04 -0.49
C GLY A 53 -6.65 -5.38 -1.15
N HIS A 54 -6.58 -5.17 -2.47
CA HIS A 54 -5.39 -5.51 -3.25
C HIS A 54 -4.18 -4.67 -2.82
N TYR A 55 -3.33 -5.30 -1.99
CA TYR A 55 -2.16 -4.70 -1.37
C TYR A 55 -2.45 -3.47 -0.48
N ARG A 56 -3.70 -3.33 -0.04
CA ARG A 56 -4.15 -2.31 0.91
C ARG A 56 -4.42 -2.96 2.27
N TYR A 57 -3.88 -2.36 3.33
CA TYR A 57 -3.95 -2.90 4.68
C TYR A 57 -4.36 -1.82 5.68
N LEU A 58 -5.25 -2.16 6.60
CA LEU A 58 -5.49 -1.37 7.80
C LEU A 58 -4.35 -1.60 8.80
N VAL A 59 -3.92 -0.53 9.45
CA VAL A 59 -2.94 -0.57 10.54
C VAL A 59 -3.73 -0.69 11.83
N ILE A 60 -3.64 -1.85 12.48
CA ILE A 60 -4.24 -2.06 13.79
C ILE A 60 -3.17 -1.94 14.87
N TYR A 61 -3.42 -1.11 15.88
CA TYR A 61 -2.54 -0.84 16.99
C TYR A 61 -3.27 -1.01 18.32
N ASN A 62 -2.84 -1.96 19.15
CA ASN A 62 -3.52 -2.27 20.42
C ASN A 62 -5.05 -2.45 20.29
N LEU A 63 -5.50 -3.10 19.19
CA LEU A 63 -6.90 -3.35 18.82
C LEU A 63 -7.65 -2.17 18.15
N ASP A 64 -7.03 -1.00 18.02
CA ASP A 64 -7.62 0.15 17.34
C ASP A 64 -7.13 0.29 15.90
N GLU A 65 -8.04 0.60 14.97
CA GLU A 65 -7.65 1.03 13.63
C GLU A 65 -7.03 2.43 13.70
N VAL A 66 -5.78 2.55 13.29
CA VAL A 66 -4.99 3.79 13.42
C VAL A 66 -4.36 4.23 12.10
N GLY A 67 -4.90 3.82 10.96
CA GLY A 67 -4.48 4.26 9.63
C GLY A 67 -4.38 3.14 8.61
N GLU A 68 -3.72 3.42 7.49
CA GLU A 68 -3.64 2.52 6.34
C GLU A 68 -2.19 2.41 5.80
N VAL A 69 -1.88 1.25 5.24
CA VAL A 69 -0.72 1.02 4.38
C VAL A 69 -1.17 0.54 3.00
N GLN A 70 -0.68 1.20 1.94
CA GLN A 70 -0.75 0.69 0.57
C GLN A 70 0.64 0.22 0.12
N LEU A 71 0.71 -0.99 -0.43
CA LEU A 71 1.91 -1.53 -1.07
C LEU A 71 1.73 -1.56 -2.59
N THR A 72 2.74 -1.13 -3.32
CA THR A 72 2.77 -1.18 -4.79
C THR A 72 4.10 -1.73 -5.26
N CYS A 73 4.08 -2.83 -6.01
CA CYS A 73 5.27 -3.35 -6.68
C CYS A 73 5.56 -2.48 -7.92
N LEU A 74 6.68 -1.76 -7.93
CA LEU A 74 7.04 -0.82 -8.99
C LEU A 74 7.63 -1.52 -10.22
N ASP A 75 8.19 -2.71 -10.03
CA ASP A 75 8.78 -3.51 -11.11
C ASP A 75 7.75 -4.41 -11.81
N ALA A 76 6.48 -4.39 -11.37
CA ALA A 76 5.41 -5.21 -11.94
C ALA A 76 4.94 -4.79 -13.35
N ARG A 77 5.75 -4.04 -14.12
CA ARG A 77 5.48 -3.66 -15.52
C ARG A 77 5.48 -4.83 -16.51
N SER A 78 5.12 -6.05 -16.10
CA SER A 78 5.03 -7.20 -17.01
C SER A 78 3.85 -8.15 -16.78
N ARG A 79 2.89 -7.87 -15.88
CA ARG A 79 1.65 -8.65 -15.83
C ARG A 79 0.44 -7.76 -15.57
N GLY A 80 -0.17 -7.31 -16.67
CA GLY A 80 -1.53 -6.73 -16.65
C GLY A 80 -1.54 -5.22 -16.48
N ALA A 81 -1.15 -4.49 -17.53
CA ALA A 81 -1.76 -3.20 -17.78
C ALA A 81 -3.27 -3.44 -17.92
N ALA A 82 -4.06 -3.08 -16.92
CA ALA A 82 -5.46 -2.80 -17.15
C ALA A 82 -5.48 -1.62 -18.14
N GLN A 83 -5.69 -1.91 -19.42
CA GLN A 83 -5.96 -0.89 -20.41
C GLN A 83 -7.17 -0.09 -19.92
N PRO A 84 -7.10 1.26 -19.88
CA PRO A 84 -8.31 2.05 -19.84
C PRO A 84 -9.11 1.66 -21.09
N ARG A 85 -10.35 1.20 -20.90
CA ARG A 85 -11.30 1.03 -22.02
C ARG A 85 -11.41 2.38 -22.72
N GLN A 86 -10.81 2.53 -23.90
CA GLN A 86 -11.20 3.58 -24.83
C GLN A 86 -12.66 3.28 -25.18
N VAL A 87 -13.56 4.10 -24.64
CA VAL A 87 -14.93 4.16 -25.12
C VAL A 87 -14.83 4.68 -26.55
N GLN A 88 -15.07 3.80 -27.50
CA GLN A 88 -15.20 4.13 -28.91
C GLN A 88 -16.58 4.79 -29.06
N GLU A 89 -16.62 6.12 -29.01
CA GLU A 89 -17.78 6.88 -29.48
C GLU A 89 -17.90 6.61 -30.98
N SER A 90 -18.83 5.73 -31.33
CA SER A 90 -19.28 5.58 -32.70
C SER A 90 -20.06 6.83 -33.08
N GLU A 91 -19.42 7.71 -33.85
CA GLU A 91 -20.13 8.68 -34.67
C GLU A 91 -20.98 7.92 -35.70
N SER A 92 -22.28 7.83 -35.44
CA SER A 92 -23.26 7.47 -36.45
C SER A 92 -23.83 8.76 -37.06
N LEU A 93 -23.22 9.19 -38.15
CA LEU A 93 -23.84 10.08 -39.13
C LEU A 93 -24.92 9.29 -39.90
N THR A 94 -26.20 9.57 -39.66
CA THR A 94 -27.19 9.84 -40.74
C THR A 94 -28.45 10.47 -40.17
#